data_AF-A0A5D4R7D7-F1
#
_entry.id   AF-A0A5D4R7D7-F1
#
_cell.length_a   1.000
_cell.length_b   1.000
_cell.length_c   1.000
_cell.angle_alpha   90.00
_cell.angle_beta   90.00
_cell.angle_gamma   90.00
#
_symmetry.space_group_name_H-M   'P 1'
#
loop_
_entity.id
_entity.type
_entity.pdbx_description
1 polymer ?
#
loop_
_entity_poly.entity_id
_entity_poly.type
_entity_poly.pdbx_seq_one_letter_code
_entity_poly.pdbx_strand_id
1 'polypeptide(L)'
;MKSKLGLFSTIFFLIGLLTYTAVLFGYDNLLLAGVILSAIGLILGLFAEKGRYKKIGLTGNGFILVITIIIPFIVTNFFWNRP
;
A
#
# COMPACT_ATOMS: atom_id res chain seq x y z
N MET A 1 9.56 6.63 -20.54
CA MET A 1 8.42 5.91 -19.89
C MET A 1 8.71 5.54 -18.43
N LYS A 2 9.91 5.06 -18.10
CA LYS A 2 10.26 4.61 -16.73
C LYS A 2 10.16 5.70 -15.64
N SER A 3 10.37 6.98 -15.96
CA SER A 3 10.14 8.06 -14.98
C SER A 3 8.66 8.27 -14.64
N LYS A 4 7.75 8.09 -15.62
CA LYS A 4 6.29 8.20 -15.41
C LYS A 4 5.76 7.09 -14.50
N LEU A 5 6.38 5.89 -14.52
CA LEU A 5 6.01 4.78 -13.63
C LEU A 5 6.20 5.15 -12.15
N GLY A 6 7.26 5.89 -11.82
CA GLY A 6 7.48 6.37 -10.45
C GLY A 6 6.40 7.35 -9.99
N LEU A 7 5.96 8.23 -10.88
CA LEU A 7 4.85 9.15 -10.61
C LEU A 7 3.55 8.37 -10.38
N PHE A 8 3.21 7.42 -11.26
CA PHE A 8 2.02 6.58 -11.08
C PHE A 8 2.08 5.77 -9.78
N SER A 9 3.22 5.15 -9.46
CA SER A 9 3.45 4.47 -8.18
C SER A 9 3.17 5.39 -6.98
N THR A 10 3.59 6.65 -7.05
CA THR A 10 3.32 7.65 -6.01
C THR A 10 1.84 8.00 -5.93
N ILE A 11 1.16 8.14 -7.07
CA ILE A 11 -0.30 8.39 -7.11
C ILE A 11 -1.06 7.23 -6.47
N PHE A 12 -0.73 5.98 -6.82
CA PHE A 12 -1.33 4.80 -6.19
C PHE A 12 -1.10 4.76 -4.68
N PHE A 13 0.09 5.15 -4.22
CA PHE A 13 0.35 5.29 -2.79
C PHE A 13 -0.57 6.33 -2.12
N LEU A 14 -0.73 7.52 -2.71
CA LEU A 14 -1.60 8.55 -2.16
C LEU A 14 -3.07 8.10 -2.11
N ILE A 15 -3.54 7.41 -3.15
CA ILE A 15 -4.89 6.83 -3.14
C ILE A 15 -4.99 5.76 -2.05
N GLY A 16 -4.04 4.82 -1.98
CA GLY A 16 -4.01 3.78 -0.95
C GLY A 16 -4.00 4.36 0.47
N LEU A 17 -3.28 5.47 0.69
CA LEU A 17 -3.27 6.18 1.97
C LEU A 17 -4.63 6.79 2.29
N LEU A 18 -5.29 7.45 1.34
CA LEU A 18 -6.64 8.00 1.52
C LEU A 18 -7.65 6.88 1.80
N THR A 19 -7.55 5.77 1.07
CA THR A 19 -8.40 4.60 1.25
C THR A 19 -8.21 3.98 2.63
N TYR A 20 -6.96 3.78 3.07
CA TYR A 20 -6.66 3.27 4.40
C TYR A 20 -7.16 4.22 5.51
N THR A 21 -6.98 5.53 5.31
CA THR A 21 -7.52 6.54 6.23
C THR A 21 -9.04 6.41 6.35
N ALA A 22 -9.76 6.25 5.24
CA ALA A 22 -11.20 6.03 5.27
C ALA A 22 -11.59 4.72 6.00
N VAL A 23 -10.83 3.64 5.85
CA VAL A 23 -11.05 2.40 6.61
C VAL A 23 -10.99 2.67 8.13
N LEU A 24 -10.06 3.52 8.59
CA LEU A 24 -9.99 3.89 10.01
C LEU A 24 -11.23 4.66 10.52
N PHE A 25 -12.04 5.23 9.61
CA PHE A 25 -13.32 5.86 9.92
C PHE A 25 -14.53 4.94 9.73
N GLY A 26 -14.31 3.63 9.54
CA GLY A 26 -15.38 2.62 9.43
C GLY A 26 -15.82 2.30 8.00
N TYR A 27 -15.08 2.77 6.98
CA TYR A 27 -15.34 2.40 5.58
C TYR A 27 -14.61 1.11 5.17
N ASP A 28 -14.92 0.00 5.85
CA ASP A 28 -14.19 -1.28 5.71
C ASP A 28 -14.24 -1.86 4.29
N ASN A 29 -15.31 -1.57 3.54
CA ASN A 29 -15.50 -1.99 2.16
C ASN A 29 -14.39 -1.46 1.21
N LEU A 30 -13.66 -0.43 1.62
CA LEU A 30 -12.58 0.16 0.86
C LEU A 30 -11.22 -0.54 1.06
N LEU A 31 -11.06 -1.36 2.09
CA LEU A 31 -9.78 -1.98 2.44
C LEU A 31 -9.19 -2.79 1.28
N LEU A 32 -10.00 -3.65 0.65
CA LEU A 32 -9.56 -4.49 -0.46
C LEU A 32 -9.09 -3.65 -1.65
N ALA A 33 -9.83 -2.59 -1.99
CA ALA A 33 -9.45 -1.69 -3.08
C ALA A 33 -8.12 -0.98 -2.77
N GLY A 34 -7.94 -0.49 -1.55
CA GLY A 34 -6.70 0.17 -1.12
C GLY A 34 -5.49 -0.75 -1.17
N VAL A 35 -5.67 -2.01 -0.79
CA VAL A 35 -4.65 -3.07 -0.87
C VAL A 35 -4.25 -3.35 -2.32
N ILE A 36 -5.24 -3.56 -3.21
CA ILE A 36 -4.98 -3.83 -4.64
C ILE A 36 -4.22 -2.67 -5.28
N LEU A 37 -4.66 -1.44 -5.02
CA LEU A 37 -3.99 -0.24 -5.54
C LEU A 37 -2.57 -0.11 -5.01
N SER A 38 -2.35 -0.39 -3.73
CA SER A 38 -1.01 -0.36 -3.13
C SER A 38 -0.10 -1.45 -3.72
N ALA A 39 -0.63 -2.65 -3.98
CA ALA A 39 0.12 -3.73 -4.64
C ALA A 39 0.53 -3.34 -6.07
N ILE A 40 -0.40 -2.79 -6.86
CA ILE A 40 -0.10 -2.27 -8.21
C ILE A 40 0.94 -1.15 -8.12
N GLY A 41 0.76 -0.20 -7.21
CA GLY A 41 1.68 0.90 -6.97
C GLY A 41 3.09 0.43 -6.63
N LEU A 42 3.21 -0.60 -5.80
CA LEU A 42 4.48 -1.24 -5.45
C LEU A 42 5.16 -1.83 -6.69
N ILE A 43 4.41 -2.63 -7.48
CA ILE A 43 4.91 -3.27 -8.70
C ILE A 43 5.42 -2.20 -9.69
N LEU A 44 4.65 -1.14 -9.91
CA LEU A 44 5.07 -0.02 -10.78
C LEU A 44 6.34 0.67 -10.27
N GLY A 45 6.47 0.82 -8.94
CA GLY A 45 7.65 1.38 -8.30
C GLY A 45 8.91 0.55 -8.53
N LEU A 46 8.80 -0.79 -8.58
CA LEU A 46 9.95 -1.69 -8.80
C LEU A 46 10.58 -1.44 -10.18
N PHE A 47 9.75 -1.27 -11.21
CA PHE A 47 10.16 -1.03 -12.60
C PHE A 47 10.43 0.44 -12.95
N ALA A 48 10.16 1.37 -12.03
CA ALA A 48 10.43 2.79 -12.23
C ALA A 48 11.93 3.11 -12.28
N GLU A 49 12.27 4.23 -12.91
CA GLU A 49 13.62 4.77 -12.92
C GLU A 49 14.04 5.28 -11.53
N LYS A 50 15.35 5.28 -11.24
CA LYS A 50 15.86 5.80 -9.96
C LYS A 50 15.48 7.28 -9.84
N GLY A 51 14.82 7.65 -8.74
CA GLY A 51 14.35 9.00 -8.50
C GLY A 51 13.53 9.12 -7.22
N ARG A 52 13.18 10.36 -6.87
CA ARG A 52 12.42 10.66 -5.63
C ARG A 52 11.06 9.96 -5.62
N TYR A 53 10.31 10.03 -6.72
CA TYR A 53 8.99 9.40 -6.85
C TYR A 53 9.05 7.87 -6.72
N LYS A 54 10.09 7.21 -7.28
CA LYS A 54 10.28 5.77 -7.08
C LYS A 54 10.44 5.42 -5.60
N LYS A 55 11.28 6.17 -4.87
CA LYS A 55 11.51 5.92 -3.44
C LYS A 55 10.23 6.13 -2.62
N ILE A 56 9.51 7.23 -2.86
CA ILE A 56 8.26 7.53 -2.15
C ILE A 56 7.22 6.46 -2.47
N GLY A 57 6.99 6.16 -3.75
CA GLY A 57 6.03 5.15 -4.17
C GLY A 57 6.34 3.76 -3.61
N LEU A 58 7.59 3.30 -3.67
CA LEU A 58 7.96 1.98 -3.11
C LEU A 58 7.79 1.93 -1.59
N THR A 59 8.31 2.92 -0.87
CA THR A 59 8.27 2.93 0.59
C THR A 59 6.83 3.06 1.08
N GLY A 60 6.05 3.96 0.48
CA GLY A 60 4.67 4.21 0.86
C GLY A 60 3.75 3.04 0.55
N ASN A 61 3.77 2.51 -0.68
CA ASN A 61 2.94 1.34 -1.03
C ASN A 61 3.33 0.11 -0.20
N GLY A 62 4.63 -0.10 0.03
CA GLY A 62 5.11 -1.19 0.89
C GLY A 62 4.64 -1.05 2.32
N PHE A 63 4.69 0.17 2.87
CA PHE A 63 4.20 0.46 4.21
C PHE A 63 2.70 0.16 4.34
N ILE A 64 1.87 0.59 3.38
CA ILE A 64 0.44 0.28 3.39
C ILE A 64 0.22 -1.24 3.41
N LEU A 65 0.89 -2.01 2.53
CA LEU A 65 0.74 -3.47 2.52
C LEU A 65 1.19 -4.13 3.82
N VAL A 66 2.25 -3.63 4.45
CA VAL A 66 2.72 -4.14 5.74
C VAL A 66 1.64 -3.95 6.80
N ILE A 67 1.08 -2.75 6.94
CA ILE A 67 0.10 -2.46 8.00
C ILE A 67 -1.28 -3.07 7.72
N THR A 68 -1.66 -3.29 6.46
CA THR A 68 -2.98 -3.83 6.10
C THR A 68 -3.01 -5.35 5.95
N ILE A 69 -1.88 -5.99 5.67
CA ILE A 69 -1.80 -7.45 5.46
C ILE A 69 -0.89 -8.09 6.50
N ILE A 70 0.38 -7.70 6.51
CA ILE A 70 1.41 -8.42 7.25
C ILE A 70 1.17 -8.31 8.76
N ILE A 71 0.93 -7.11 9.28
CA ILE A 71 0.67 -6.92 10.71
C ILE A 71 -0.60 -7.67 11.14
N PRO A 72 -1.78 -7.49 10.50
CA PRO A 72 -2.98 -8.23 10.87
C PRO A 72 -2.77 -9.74 10.79
N PHE A 73 -2.13 -10.24 9.74
CA PHE A 73 -1.81 -11.67 9.60
C PHE A 73 -0.97 -12.18 10.77
N ILE A 74 0.06 -11.44 11.16
CA ILE A 74 0.92 -11.80 12.30
C ILE A 74 0.10 -11.78 13.60
N VAL A 75 -0.66 -10.71 13.84
CA VAL A 75 -1.43 -10.55 15.08
C VAL A 75 -2.48 -11.66 15.22
N THR A 76 -3.27 -11.92 14.18
CA THR A 76 -4.37 -12.89 14.26
C THR A 76 -3.89 -14.34 14.31
N ASN A 77 -2.78 -14.68 13.65
CA ASN A 77 -2.31 -16.08 13.60
C ASN A 77 -1.34 -16.43 14.73
N PHE A 78 -0.57 -15.47 15.25
CA PHE A 78 0.52 -15.77 16.19
C PHE A 78 0.30 -15.20 17.59
N PHE A 79 -0.38 -14.06 17.73
CA PHE A 79 -0.57 -13.40 19.03
C PHE A 79 -1.98 -13.60 19.59
N TRP A 80 -3.00 -13.50 18.74
CA TRP A 80 -4.41 -13.60 19.12
C TRP A 80 -5.10 -14.73 18.34
N ASN A 81 -4.55 -15.93 18.47
CA ASN A 81 -5.08 -17.13 17.81
C ASN A 81 -6.01 -17.98 18.68
N ARG A 82 -6.36 -17.50 19.88
CA ARG A 82 -7.31 -18.12 20.80
C ARG A 82 -8.31 -17.06 21.29
N PRO A 83 -9.59 -17.41 21.45
CA PRO A 83 -10.61 -16.49 21.95
C PRO A 83 -10.33 -16.05 23.40
#